data_AF-A0A2N3XXJ1-F1
#
_entry.id   AF-A0A2N3XXJ1-F1
#
_cell.length_a   1.000
_cell.length_b   1.000
_cell.length_c   1.000
_cell.angle_alpha   90.00
_cell.angle_beta   90.00
_cell.angle_gamma   90.00
#
_symmetry.space_group_name_H-M   'P 1'
#
loop_
_entity.id
_entity.type
_entity.pdbx_description
1 polymer ?
#
loop_
_entity_poly.entity_id
_entity_poly.type
_entity_poly.pdbx_seq_one_letter_code
_entity_poly.pdbx_strand_id
1 'polypeptide(L)'
;MVDRHPEVPSEGERDHGLLISEERQRDMLSKLVEIEHDIHRATLDAVGDDAASRAAVEAHLAEITELTRQARRFVRNAVTVEERIAHLDFDVDDRPER
;
A
#
# COMPACT_ATOMS: atom_id res chain seq x y z
N MET A 1 3.22 9.80 24.23
CA MET A 1 4.38 9.31 23.47
C MET A 1 3.84 8.47 22.34
N VAL A 2 4.23 8.73 21.09
CA VAL A 2 3.80 7.91 19.96
C VAL A 2 4.73 6.70 19.94
N ASP A 3 4.21 5.52 20.27
CA ASP A 3 4.96 4.27 20.07
C ASP A 3 5.21 4.11 18.57
N ARG A 4 6.45 4.42 18.15
CA ARG A 4 6.88 4.19 16.77
C ARG A 4 7.11 2.70 16.62
N HIS A 5 6.41 2.08 15.67
CA HIS A 5 6.59 0.70 15.29
C HIS A 5 8.08 0.44 14.96
N PRO A 6 8.70 -0.65 15.47
CA PRO A 6 10.14 -0.88 15.36
C PRO A 6 10.63 -1.01 13.91
N GLU A 7 9.73 -1.36 12.99
CA GLU A 7 10.03 -1.44 11.55
C GLU A 7 9.97 -0.09 10.81
N VAL A 8 9.53 1.00 11.46
CA VAL A 8 9.49 2.33 10.85
C VAL A 8 10.83 3.02 11.10
N PRO A 9 11.62 3.34 10.05
CA PRO A 9 12.88 4.04 10.22
C PRO A 9 12.67 5.37 10.94
N SER A 10 13.62 5.70 11.81
CA SER A 10 13.63 7.01 12.46
C SER A 10 13.79 8.11 11.40
N GLU A 11 13.32 9.34 11.67
CA GLU A 11 13.23 10.39 10.64
C GLU A 11 14.56 10.71 9.93
N GLY A 12 15.71 10.49 10.58
CA GLY A 12 17.04 10.67 9.98
C GLY A 12 17.58 9.45 9.22
N GLU A 13 16.92 8.30 9.32
CA GLU A 13 17.27 7.05 8.61
C GLU A 13 16.34 6.80 7.40
N ARG A 14 15.38 7.70 7.18
CA ARG A 14 14.49 7.62 6.01
C ARG A 14 15.28 7.95 4.75
N ASP A 15 15.54 6.93 3.96
CA ASP A 15 16.07 7.12 2.62
C ASP A 15 15.00 7.74 1.73
N HIS A 16 15.09 9.06 1.54
CA HIS A 16 14.22 9.83 0.67
C HIS A 16 14.50 9.62 -0.82
N GLY A 17 15.52 8.81 -1.18
CA GLY A 17 15.79 8.34 -2.54
C GLY A 17 14.86 7.22 -3.01
N LEU A 18 14.08 6.61 -2.10
CA LEU A 18 13.09 5.58 -2.40
C LEU A 18 11.75 6.20 -2.84
N LEU A 19 11.79 7.02 -3.89
CA LEU A 19 10.59 7.35 -4.62
C LEU A 19 10.16 6.08 -5.38
N ILE A 20 8.92 5.63 -5.19
CA ILE A 20 8.39 4.47 -5.92
C ILE A 20 8.02 4.92 -7.34
N SER A 21 8.42 4.16 -8.35
CA SER A 21 7.92 4.36 -9.72
C SER A 21 6.47 3.90 -9.83
N GLU A 22 5.74 4.39 -10.84
CA GLU A 22 4.40 3.90 -11.20
C GLU A 22 4.39 2.38 -11.46
N GLU A 23 5.43 1.85 -12.09
CA GLU A 23 5.60 0.40 -12.31
C GLU A 23 5.63 -0.35 -10.97
N ARG A 24 6.47 0.11 -10.03
CA ARG A 24 6.58 -0.50 -8.71
C ARG A 24 5.28 -0.35 -7.90
N GLN A 25 4.59 0.78 -8.02
CA GLN A 25 3.29 1.00 -7.40
C GLN A 25 2.24 0.00 -7.95
N ARG A 26 2.21 -0.23 -9.27
CA ARG A 26 1.34 -1.22 -9.91
C ARG A 26 1.64 -2.63 -9.40
N ASP A 27 2.90 -3.01 -9.30
CA ASP A 27 3.32 -4.32 -8.79
C ASP A 27 2.89 -4.53 -7.34
N MET A 28 3.08 -3.52 -6.49
CA MET A 28 2.64 -3.56 -5.10
C MET A 28 1.12 -3.72 -4.98
N LEU A 29 0.34 -3.00 -5.80
CA LEU A 29 -1.12 -3.15 -5.83
C LEU A 29 -1.55 -4.55 -6.27
N SER A 30 -0.93 -5.10 -7.32
CA SER A 30 -1.20 -6.47 -7.78
C SER A 30 -0.86 -7.49 -6.69
N LYS A 31 0.28 -7.34 -6.01
CA LYS A 31 0.70 -8.24 -4.94
C LYS A 31 -0.27 -8.22 -3.75
N LEU A 32 -0.80 -7.05 -3.38
CA LEU A 32 -1.80 -6.94 -2.31
C LEU A 32 -3.10 -7.68 -2.65
N VAL A 33 -3.51 -7.71 -3.93
CA VAL A 33 -4.69 -8.47 -4.38
C VAL A 33 -4.41 -9.98 -4.35
N GLU A 34 -3.23 -10.41 -4.80
CA GLU A 34 -2.82 -11.82 -4.72
C GLU A 34 -2.80 -12.32 -3.27
N ILE A 35 -2.19 -11.55 -2.36
CA ILE A 35 -2.12 -11.89 -0.94
C ILE A 35 -3.52 -12.01 -0.32
N GLU A 36 -4.42 -11.07 -0.61
CA GLU A 36 -5.80 -11.13 -0.15
C GLU A 36 -6.50 -12.42 -0.61
N HIS A 37 -6.34 -12.77 -1.89
CA HIS A 37 -6.92 -13.98 -2.46
C HIS A 37 -6.33 -15.26 -1.83
N ASP A 38 -5.02 -15.32 -1.63
CA ASP A 38 -4.35 -16.47 -1.02
C ASP A 38 -4.76 -16.66 0.44
N ILE A 39 -4.88 -15.57 1.21
CA ILE A 39 -5.40 -15.62 2.58
C ILE A 39 -6.85 -16.11 2.58
N HIS A 40 -7.69 -15.57 1.69
CA HIS A 40 -9.09 -15.96 1.58
C HIS A 40 -9.24 -17.47 1.31
N ARG A 41 -8.50 -17.99 0.33
CA ARG A 41 -8.47 -19.41 0.00
C ARG A 41 -7.95 -20.27 1.16
N ALA A 42 -6.78 -19.94 1.72
CA ALA A 42 -6.18 -20.73 2.79
C ALA A 42 -7.06 -20.77 4.05
N THR A 43 -7.74 -19.67 4.36
CA THR A 43 -8.62 -19.59 5.54
C THR A 43 -9.89 -20.41 5.32
N LEU A 44 -10.49 -20.37 4.13
CA LEU A 44 -11.66 -21.19 3.80
C LEU A 44 -11.32 -22.68 3.74
N ASP A 45 -10.15 -23.04 3.18
CA ASP A 45 -9.68 -24.44 3.14
C ASP A 45 -9.39 -25.01 4.54
N ALA A 46 -9.00 -24.15 5.49
CA ALA A 46 -8.72 -24.53 6.88
C ALA A 46 -9.98 -24.66 7.75
N VAL A 47 -11.12 -24.08 7.32
CA VAL A 47 -12.38 -24.17 8.05
C VAL A 47 -13.08 -25.49 7.74
N GLY A 48 -13.33 -26.28 8.77
CA GLY A 48 -14.16 -27.47 8.68
C GLY A 48 -15.65 -27.14 8.46
N ASP A 49 -16.49 -28.17 8.33
CA ASP A 49 -17.91 -28.06 7.97
C ASP A 49 -18.85 -27.48 9.06
N ASP A 50 -18.30 -26.92 10.15
CA ASP A 50 -19.11 -26.33 11.23
C ASP A 50 -19.60 -24.92 10.87
N ALA A 51 -20.92 -24.70 10.96
CA ALA A 51 -21.56 -23.45 10.55
C ALA A 51 -21.15 -22.25 11.41
N ALA A 52 -20.90 -22.44 12.71
CA ALA A 52 -20.47 -21.37 13.60
C ALA A 52 -19.02 -20.95 13.31
N SER A 53 -18.14 -21.93 13.05
CA SER A 53 -16.76 -21.72 12.65
C SER A 53 -16.65 -20.98 11.31
N ARG A 54 -17.52 -21.32 10.35
CA ARG A 54 -17.61 -20.65 9.06
C ARG A 54 -18.01 -19.18 9.18
N ALA A 55 -19.02 -18.86 9.97
CA ALA A 55 -19.45 -17.48 10.18
C ALA A 55 -18.37 -16.61 10.84
N ALA A 56 -17.63 -17.17 11.81
CA ALA A 56 -16.51 -16.47 12.45
C ALA A 56 -15.36 -16.18 11.46
N VAL A 57 -15.08 -17.13 10.57
CA VAL A 57 -14.06 -16.95 9.53
C VAL A 57 -14.48 -15.95 8.46
N GLU A 58 -15.74 -15.97 8.03
CA GLU A 58 -16.25 -14.98 7.07
C GLU A 58 -16.14 -13.55 7.64
N ALA A 59 -16.42 -13.37 8.94
CA ALA A 59 -16.22 -12.09 9.62
C ALA A 59 -14.74 -11.67 9.63
N HIS A 60 -13.81 -12.60 9.91
CA HIS A 60 -12.38 -12.31 9.89
C HIS A 60 -11.86 -11.97 8.49
N LEU A 61 -12.34 -12.67 7.46
CA LEU A 61 -11.99 -12.38 6.07
C LEU A 61 -12.50 -11.00 5.63
N ALA A 62 -13.64 -10.56 6.13
CA ALA A 62 -14.14 -9.21 5.89
C ALA A 62 -13.23 -8.13 6.50
N GLU A 63 -12.69 -8.36 7.71
CA GLU A 63 -11.70 -7.46 8.32
C GLU A 63 -10.41 -7.38 7.49
N ILE A 64 -9.91 -8.53 7.03
CA ILE A 64 -8.71 -8.59 6.16
C ILE A 64 -8.96 -7.85 4.85
N THR A 65 -10.14 -8.04 4.24
CA THR A 65 -10.57 -7.34 3.02
C THR A 65 -10.56 -5.82 3.22
N GLU A 66 -11.02 -5.34 4.38
CA GLU A 66 -11.00 -3.92 4.69
C GLU A 66 -9.57 -3.39 4.89
N LEU A 67 -8.71 -4.15 5.57
CA LEU A 67 -7.29 -3.79 5.76
C LEU A 67 -6.53 -3.74 4.43
N THR A 68 -6.70 -4.74 3.56
CA THR A 68 -6.06 -4.75 2.23
C THR A 68 -6.61 -3.63 1.35
N ARG A 69 -7.90 -3.29 1.45
CA ARG A 69 -8.48 -2.12 0.78
C ARG A 69 -7.82 -0.82 1.24
N GLN A 70 -7.61 -0.64 2.54
CA GLN A 70 -6.91 0.52 3.08
C GLN A 70 -5.45 0.57 2.61
N ALA A 71 -4.72 -0.55 2.68
CA ALA A 71 -3.36 -0.66 2.18
C ALA A 71 -3.25 -0.28 0.70
N ARG A 72 -4.14 -0.79 -0.16
CA ARG A 72 -4.21 -0.42 -1.58
C ARG A 72 -4.45 1.08 -1.78
N ARG A 73 -5.30 1.69 -0.96
CA ARG A 73 -5.54 3.14 -1.01
C ARG A 73 -4.28 3.93 -0.65
N PHE A 74 -3.54 3.52 0.38
CA PHE A 74 -2.27 4.15 0.74
C PHE A 74 -1.23 4.01 -0.37
N VAL A 75 -1.08 2.82 -0.95
CA VAL A 75 -0.14 2.59 -2.06
C VAL A 75 -0.50 3.43 -3.28
N ARG A 76 -1.79 3.50 -3.67
CA ARG A 76 -2.25 4.32 -4.80
C ARG A 76 -2.01 5.82 -4.59
N ASN A 77 -2.09 6.29 -3.34
CA ASN A 77 -1.88 7.71 -3.01
C ASN A 77 -0.44 8.02 -2.60
N ALA A 78 0.46 7.04 -2.65
CA ALA A 78 1.88 7.30 -2.46
C ALA A 78 2.38 8.05 -3.70
N VAL A 79 2.90 9.27 -3.47
CA VAL A 79 3.45 10.12 -4.53
C VAL A 79 4.55 9.36 -5.26
N THR A 80 4.38 9.16 -6.56
CA THR A 80 5.39 8.49 -7.39
C THR A 80 6.52 9.45 -7.77
N VAL A 81 7.66 8.88 -8.21
CA VAL A 81 8.76 9.66 -8.79
C VAL A 81 8.24 10.52 -9.94
N GLU A 82 7.45 9.91 -10.84
CA GLU A 82 6.99 10.53 -12.08
C GLU A 82 6.00 11.68 -11.82
N GLU A 83 5.04 11.50 -10.91
CA GLU A 83 4.11 12.58 -10.52
C GLU A 83 4.85 13.76 -9.88
N ARG A 84 5.88 13.48 -9.07
CA ARG A 84 6.68 14.54 -8.44
C ARG A 84 7.56 15.27 -9.45
N ILE A 85 8.12 14.59 -10.44
CA ILE A 85 8.88 15.21 -11.54
C ILE A 85 7.94 16.05 -12.41
N ALA A 86 6.75 15.56 -12.75
CA ALA A 86 5.77 16.31 -13.53
C ALA A 86 5.28 17.57 -12.79
N HIS A 87 5.20 17.55 -11.46
CA HIS A 87 4.92 18.73 -10.64
C HIS A 87 6.15 19.63 -10.39
N LEU A 88 7.35 19.15 -10.71
CA LEU A 88 8.61 19.88 -10.64
C LEU A 88 9.06 20.39 -12.02
N ASP A 89 8.26 20.21 -13.09
CA ASP A 89 8.51 20.89 -14.36
C ASP A 89 8.52 22.39 -14.10
N PHE A 90 9.74 22.89 -14.02
CA PHE A 90 10.10 24.24 -13.66
C PHE A 90 9.42 25.22 -14.63
N ASP A 91 8.76 26.24 -14.09
CA ASP A 91 8.60 27.54 -14.77
C ASP A 91 10.01 28.16 -14.94
N VAL A 92 10.85 27.60 -15.82
CA VAL A 92 12.07 28.27 -16.28
C VAL A 92 11.68 29.25 -17.38
N ASP A 93 10.94 30.29 -17.00
CA ASP A 93 10.84 31.52 -17.79
C ASP A 93 11.38 32.71 -16.99
N ASP A 94 12.46 32.48 -16.24
CA ASP A 94 13.38 33.54 -15.83
C ASP A 94 14.38 33.80 -16.97
N ARG A 95 13.90 34.34 -18.10
CA ARG A 95 14.78 35.06 -19.03
C ARG A 95 14.69 36.54 -18.70
N PRO A 96 15.77 37.20 -18.26
CA PRO A 96 15.78 38.65 -18.24
C PRO A 96 15.71 39.12 -19.70
N GLU A 97 14.57 39.69 -20.08
CA GLU A 97 14.42 40.43 -21.32
C GLU A 97 15.55 41.45 -21.41
N ARG A 98 16.35 41.34 -22.48
CA ARG A 98 17.35 42.35 -22.86
C ARG A 98 16.69 43.45 -23.66
#